data_AF-A0A847LK93-F1
#
_entry.id   AF-A0A847LK93-F1
#
_cell.length_a   1.000
_cell.length_b   1.000
_cell.length_c   1.000
_cell.angle_alpha   90.00
_cell.angle_beta   90.00
_cell.angle_gamma   90.00
#
_symmetry.space_group_name_H-M   'P 1'
#
loop_
_entity.id
_entity.type
_entity.pdbx_description
1 polymer ?
#
loop_
_entity_poly.entity_id
_entity_poly.type
_entity_poly.pdbx_seq_one_letter_code
_entity_poly.pdbx_strand_id
1 'polypeptide(L)'
;MTPHAFPLVGSLVIVAGLSRLASSRGRWETGPLATAILLGTAAAAMVAALFLEGLIATVAPWPPWVGLALVTPLVEELLRFLVLQMAGVTTLGPATLAGGMMGLTETAFVLLRGPAGVETLAFRALASVPLHSFCGGGLGTGRGFLPIAMGTHLVFNLGFAIGGLPGYAVSLGGLGILAGFWLALVLAHPAPGETEAPSPPLRKGPSPERT
;
A
#
# COMPACT_ATOMS: atom_id res chain seq x y z
N MET A 1 -12.45 -19.80 16.61
CA MET A 1 -11.62 -18.63 16.24
C MET A 1 -12.30 -17.39 16.81
N THR A 2 -11.54 -16.48 17.44
CA THR A 2 -12.10 -15.22 17.92
C THR A 2 -12.54 -14.35 16.73
N PRO A 3 -13.60 -13.52 16.85
CA PRO A 3 -14.08 -12.66 15.76
C PRO A 3 -13.01 -11.68 15.25
N HIS A 4 -11.95 -11.44 16.04
CA HIS A 4 -10.80 -10.60 15.68
C HIS A 4 -9.72 -11.31 14.85
N ALA A 5 -9.74 -12.65 14.77
CA ALA A 5 -8.76 -13.41 13.99
C ALA A 5 -9.04 -13.36 12.48
N PHE A 6 -10.32 -13.31 12.09
CA PHE A 6 -10.75 -13.32 10.68
C PHE A 6 -10.28 -12.09 9.89
N PRO A 7 -10.40 -10.85 10.43
CA PRO A 7 -9.91 -9.65 9.75
C PRO A 7 -8.39 -9.63 9.56
N LEU A 8 -7.62 -10.14 10.54
CA LEU A 8 -6.15 -10.24 10.44
C LEU A 8 -5.70 -11.27 9.41
N VAL A 9 -6.33 -12.46 9.40
CA VAL A 9 -6.04 -13.49 8.39
C VAL A 9 -6.40 -12.99 7.00
N GLY A 10 -7.57 -12.35 6.83
CA GLY A 10 -7.96 -11.73 5.56
C GLY A 10 -6.96 -10.66 5.10
N SER A 11 -6.51 -9.79 6.02
CA SER A 11 -5.48 -8.78 5.75
C SER A 11 -4.17 -9.39 5.27
N LEU A 12 -3.68 -10.45 5.93
CA LEU A 12 -2.47 -11.18 5.53
C LEU A 12 -2.59 -11.78 4.13
N VAL A 13 -3.75 -12.39 3.82
CA VAL A 13 -4.01 -12.99 2.50
C VAL A 13 -4.02 -11.91 1.42
N ILE A 14 -4.61 -10.74 1.68
CA ILE A 14 -4.62 -9.60 0.74
C ILE A 14 -3.20 -9.09 0.52
N VAL A 15 -2.40 -8.86 1.58
CA VAL A 15 -1.00 -8.45 1.45
C VAL A 15 -0.23 -9.46 0.60
N ALA A 16 -0.36 -10.75 0.89
CA ALA A 16 0.32 -11.81 0.14
C ALA A 16 -0.09 -11.86 -1.34
N GLY A 17 -1.39 -11.70 -1.63
CA GLY A 17 -1.93 -11.70 -2.98
C GLY A 17 -1.46 -10.49 -3.81
N LEU A 18 -1.59 -9.28 -3.26
CA LEU A 18 -1.16 -8.04 -3.93
C LEU A 18 0.35 -8.00 -4.13
N SER A 19 1.11 -8.49 -3.13
CA SER A 19 2.57 -8.57 -3.23
C SER A 19 2.99 -9.55 -4.31
N ARG A 20 2.40 -10.77 -4.35
CA ARG A 20 2.69 -11.77 -5.39
C ARG A 20 2.34 -11.28 -6.79
N LEU A 21 1.21 -10.58 -6.94
CA LEU A 21 0.80 -9.98 -8.20
C LEU A 21 1.83 -8.92 -8.65
N ALA A 22 2.26 -8.06 -7.75
CA ALA A 22 3.29 -7.06 -8.03
C ALA A 22 4.69 -7.69 -8.27
N SER A 23 5.03 -8.81 -7.61
CA SER A 23 6.25 -9.61 -7.86
C SER A 23 6.27 -10.26 -9.23
N SER A 24 5.11 -10.75 -9.71
CA SER A 24 5.03 -11.44 -11.00
C SER A 24 5.30 -10.52 -12.20
N ARG A 25 5.25 -9.20 -11.99
CA ARG A 25 5.36 -8.15 -13.01
C ARG A 25 6.63 -7.30 -12.89
N GLY A 26 7.42 -7.45 -11.82
CA GLY A 26 8.65 -6.67 -11.60
C GLY A 26 9.74 -7.49 -10.90
N ARG A 27 11.01 -7.22 -11.21
CA ARG A 27 12.14 -7.89 -10.54
C ARG A 27 12.16 -7.50 -9.05
N TRP A 28 12.06 -8.50 -8.17
CA TRP A 28 12.39 -8.33 -6.75
C TRP A 28 13.90 -8.30 -6.62
N GLU A 29 14.51 -7.14 -6.87
CA GLU A 29 15.97 -6.99 -6.75
C GLU A 29 16.43 -6.85 -5.29
N THR A 30 15.49 -6.72 -4.35
CA THR A 30 15.80 -6.62 -2.92
C THR A 30 15.83 -8.00 -2.26
N GLY A 31 16.98 -8.38 -1.70
CA GLY A 31 17.13 -9.62 -0.92
C GLY A 31 16.18 -9.70 0.29
N PRO A 32 16.03 -10.89 0.89
CA PRO A 32 15.07 -11.14 1.98
C PRO A 32 15.31 -10.24 3.21
N LEU A 33 16.58 -9.92 3.51
CA LEU A 33 16.94 -9.02 4.60
C LEU A 33 16.49 -7.57 4.33
N ALA A 34 16.71 -7.05 3.11
CA ALA A 34 16.27 -5.72 2.72
C ALA A 34 14.73 -5.61 2.74
N THR A 35 14.05 -6.68 2.33
CA THR A 35 12.59 -6.78 2.44
C THR A 35 12.14 -6.75 3.90
N ALA A 36 12.75 -7.54 4.78
CA ALA A 36 12.39 -7.56 6.20
C ALA A 36 12.60 -6.19 6.88
N ILE A 37 13.70 -5.49 6.57
CA ILE A 37 13.98 -4.14 7.07
C ILE A 37 12.92 -3.15 6.56
N LEU A 38 12.56 -3.22 5.28
CA LEU A 38 11.51 -2.37 4.72
C LEU A 38 10.17 -2.56 5.45
N LEU A 39 9.76 -3.81 5.64
CA LEU A 39 8.50 -4.14 6.31
C LEU A 39 8.50 -3.69 7.77
N GLY A 40 9.61 -3.90 8.48
CA GLY A 40 9.76 -3.46 9.86
C GLY A 40 9.71 -1.93 9.98
N THR A 41 10.35 -1.20 9.05
CA THR A 41 10.37 0.27 9.06
C THR A 41 9.00 0.85 8.70
N ALA A 42 8.29 0.25 7.74
CA ALA A 42 6.94 0.64 7.37
C ALA A 42 5.94 0.40 8.51
N ALA A 43 6.05 -0.75 9.20
CA ALA A 43 5.24 -1.04 10.38
C ALA A 43 5.52 -0.06 11.53
N ALA A 44 6.79 0.23 11.82
CA ALA A 44 7.17 1.20 12.85
C ALA A 44 6.67 2.62 12.54
N ALA A 45 6.76 3.05 11.28
CA ALA A 45 6.26 4.35 10.84
C ALA A 45 4.74 4.44 10.97
N MET A 46 4.00 3.36 10.65
CA MET A 46 2.56 3.29 10.88
C MET A 46 2.21 3.39 12.37
N VAL A 47 2.92 2.66 13.24
CA VAL A 47 2.70 2.75 14.70
C VAL A 47 2.92 4.19 15.19
N ALA A 48 3.97 4.86 14.71
CA ALA A 48 4.24 6.26 15.05
C ALA A 48 3.14 7.21 14.54
N ALA A 49 2.63 6.98 13.33
CA ALA A 49 1.53 7.76 12.75
C ALA A 49 0.23 7.61 13.55
N LEU A 50 -0.12 6.38 13.96
CA LEU A 50 -1.31 6.08 14.76
C LEU A 50 -1.20 6.61 16.20
N PHE A 51 0.02 6.64 16.75
CA PHE A 51 0.29 7.29 18.03
C PHE A 51 0.12 8.81 17.92
N LEU A 52 0.65 9.41 16.86
CA LEU A 52 0.50 10.84 16.59
C LEU A 52 -0.96 11.22 16.32
N GLU A 53 -1.72 10.38 15.62
CA GLU A 53 -3.17 10.54 15.47
C GLU A 53 -3.87 10.51 16.83
N GLY A 54 -3.55 9.54 17.70
CA GLY A 54 -4.11 9.48 19.05
C GLY A 54 -3.79 10.73 19.87
N LEU A 55 -2.58 11.27 19.72
CA LEU A 55 -2.17 12.50 20.36
C LEU A 55 -2.96 13.69 19.80
N ILE A 56 -3.04 13.85 18.47
CA ILE A 56 -3.79 14.93 17.82
C ILE A 56 -5.28 14.88 18.21
N ALA A 57 -5.89 13.70 18.27
CA ALA A 57 -7.28 13.53 18.69
C ALA A 57 -7.54 13.95 20.15
N THR A 58 -6.50 13.98 20.99
CA THR A 58 -6.59 14.37 22.41
C THR A 58 -6.23 15.83 22.68
N VAL A 59 -5.45 16.47 21.80
CA VAL A 59 -5.02 17.87 21.98
C VAL A 59 -5.65 18.88 21.00
N ALA A 60 -6.26 18.43 19.90
CA ALA A 60 -6.77 19.36 18.89
C ALA A 60 -8.10 20.03 19.32
N PRO A 61 -8.26 21.35 19.08
CA PRO A 61 -9.51 22.07 19.36
C PRO A 61 -10.61 21.81 18.31
N TRP A 62 -10.43 20.82 17.43
CA TRP A 62 -11.32 20.54 16.32
C TRP A 62 -12.13 19.26 16.57
N PRO A 63 -13.30 19.10 15.91
CA PRO A 63 -14.07 17.86 16.00
C PRO A 63 -13.20 16.63 15.65
N PRO A 64 -13.31 15.50 16.38
CA PRO A 64 -12.46 14.33 16.17
C PRO A 64 -12.46 13.79 14.73
N TRP A 65 -13.57 13.97 14.00
CA TRP A 65 -13.67 13.57 12.60
C TRP A 65 -12.75 14.38 11.67
N VAL A 66 -12.43 15.64 12.01
CA VAL A 66 -11.49 16.49 11.24
C VAL A 66 -10.07 15.94 11.34
N GLY A 67 -9.67 15.51 12.55
CA GLY A 67 -8.41 14.83 12.76
C GLY A 67 -8.33 13.54 11.93
N LEU A 68 -9.33 12.68 12.09
CA LEU A 68 -9.43 11.38 11.40
C LEU A 68 -9.47 11.51 9.86
N ALA A 69 -10.28 12.43 9.33
CA ALA A 69 -10.53 12.53 7.89
C ALA A 69 -9.48 13.35 7.14
N LEU A 70 -8.83 14.33 7.79
CA LEU A 70 -7.92 15.25 7.11
C LEU A 70 -6.48 15.11 7.59
N VAL A 71 -6.25 15.12 8.90
CA VAL A 71 -4.89 15.20 9.45
C VAL A 71 -4.19 13.85 9.40
N THR A 72 -4.87 12.77 9.79
CA THR A 72 -4.31 11.42 9.78
C THR A 72 -3.82 11.00 8.38
N PRO A 73 -4.62 11.12 7.30
CA PRO A 73 -4.18 10.76 5.95
C PRO A 73 -2.95 11.53 5.48
N LEU A 74 -2.86 12.83 5.80
CA LEU A 74 -1.72 13.65 5.40
C LEU A 74 -0.43 13.20 6.09
N VAL A 75 -0.49 12.95 7.39
CA VAL A 75 0.65 12.48 8.18
C VAL A 75 1.09 11.09 7.72
N GLU A 76 0.14 10.17 7.54
CA GLU A 76 0.42 8.78 7.16
C GLU A 76 1.03 8.66 5.76
N GLU A 77 0.49 9.37 4.78
CA GLU A 77 1.01 9.33 3.41
C GLU A 77 2.35 10.07 3.29
N LEU A 78 2.55 11.15 4.05
CA LEU A 78 3.84 11.84 4.10
C LEU A 78 4.92 10.95 4.72
N LEU A 79 4.63 10.30 5.85
CA LEU A 79 5.56 9.36 6.49
C LEU A 79 5.85 8.17 5.58
N ARG A 80 4.83 7.61 4.91
CA ARG A 80 5.02 6.53 3.93
C ARG A 80 5.95 6.96 2.81
N PHE A 81 5.71 8.13 2.24
CA PHE A 81 6.55 8.68 1.18
C PHE A 81 8.00 8.82 1.66
N LEU A 82 8.22 9.44 2.83
CA LEU A 82 9.57 9.63 3.37
C LEU A 82 10.28 8.29 3.63
N VAL A 83 9.60 7.29 4.20
CA VAL A 83 10.18 5.97 4.44
C VAL A 83 10.56 5.28 3.13
N LEU A 84 9.68 5.30 2.13
CA LEU A 84 9.98 4.70 0.82
C LEU A 84 11.16 5.39 0.14
N GLN A 85 11.25 6.73 0.22
CA GLN A 85 12.37 7.48 -0.34
C GLN A 85 13.69 7.21 0.42
N MET A 86 13.68 7.22 1.75
CA MET A 86 14.87 6.93 2.57
C MET A 86 15.37 5.50 2.38
N ALA A 87 14.45 4.54 2.18
CA ALA A 87 14.79 3.14 1.90
C ALA A 87 15.20 2.90 0.44
N GLY A 88 15.19 3.94 -0.41
CA GLY A 88 15.53 3.83 -1.84
C GLY A 88 14.56 2.94 -2.62
N VAL A 89 13.32 2.77 -2.14
CA VAL A 89 12.33 1.93 -2.82
C VAL A 89 11.75 2.67 -4.01
N THR A 90 12.12 2.19 -5.19
CA THR A 90 11.72 2.76 -6.49
C THR A 90 10.94 1.77 -7.35
N THR A 91 10.67 0.58 -6.82
CA THR A 91 10.02 -0.52 -7.55
C THR A 91 8.64 -0.81 -6.98
N LEU A 92 7.68 -1.06 -7.89
CA LEU A 92 6.26 -1.23 -7.57
C LEU A 92 6.01 -2.36 -6.55
N GLY A 93 6.71 -3.49 -6.67
CA GLY A 93 6.53 -4.67 -5.82
C GLY A 93 6.82 -4.41 -4.34
N PRO A 94 8.07 -4.10 -3.97
CA PRO A 94 8.44 -3.78 -2.60
C PRO A 94 7.63 -2.62 -2.00
N ALA A 95 7.30 -1.60 -2.80
CA ALA A 95 6.50 -0.47 -2.34
C ALA A 95 5.04 -0.86 -2.05
N THR A 96 4.42 -1.69 -2.89
CA THR A 96 3.08 -2.25 -2.68
C THR A 96 3.03 -3.10 -1.41
N LEU A 97 4.05 -3.92 -1.19
CA LEU A 97 4.18 -4.78 -0.02
C LEU A 97 4.34 -3.94 1.27
N ALA A 98 5.22 -2.93 1.26
CA ALA A 98 5.38 -2.01 2.39
C ALA A 98 4.07 -1.28 2.72
N GLY A 99 3.36 -0.81 1.70
CA GLY A 99 2.00 -0.27 1.85
C GLY A 99 1.04 -1.28 2.49
N GLY A 100 0.98 -2.51 1.98
CA GLY A 100 0.11 -3.54 2.53
C GLY A 100 0.39 -3.83 4.02
N MET A 101 1.66 -3.87 4.40
CA MET A 101 2.05 -4.05 5.80
C MET A 101 1.63 -2.88 6.70
N MET A 102 1.62 -1.66 6.17
CA MET A 102 1.07 -0.49 6.87
C MET A 102 -0.42 -0.69 7.16
N GLY A 103 -1.23 -1.07 6.16
CA GLY A 103 -2.67 -1.32 6.37
C GLY A 103 -2.97 -2.50 7.28
N LEU A 104 -2.10 -3.53 7.27
CA LEU A 104 -2.19 -4.64 8.21
C LEU A 104 -1.91 -4.20 9.65
N THR A 105 -0.90 -3.35 9.83
CA THR A 105 -0.55 -2.79 11.15
C THR A 105 -1.67 -1.90 11.67
N GLU A 106 -2.27 -1.08 10.80
CA GLU A 106 -3.44 -0.25 11.13
C GLU A 106 -4.63 -1.12 11.57
N THR A 107 -4.94 -2.18 10.81
CA THR A 107 -6.00 -3.12 11.14
C THR A 107 -5.77 -3.79 12.50
N ALA A 108 -4.54 -4.24 12.77
CA ALA A 108 -4.17 -4.82 14.06
C ALA A 108 -4.33 -3.83 15.20
N PHE A 109 -3.94 -2.57 15.00
CA PHE A 109 -4.04 -1.53 16.02
C PHE A 109 -5.50 -1.17 16.33
N VAL A 110 -6.36 -1.06 15.31
CA VAL A 110 -7.80 -0.81 15.48
C VAL A 110 -8.48 -1.95 16.25
N LEU A 111 -8.10 -3.21 15.96
CA LEU A 111 -8.60 -4.37 16.69
C LEU A 111 -8.20 -4.34 18.18
N LEU A 112 -7.05 -3.77 18.51
CA LEU A 112 -6.56 -3.64 19.88
C LEU A 112 -7.17 -2.46 20.65
N ARG A 113 -7.68 -1.43 19.95
CA ARG A 113 -8.14 -0.16 20.57
C ARG A 113 -9.54 -0.20 21.19
N GLY A 114 -10.34 -1.25 20.99
CA GLY A 114 -11.62 -1.41 21.67
C GLY A 114 -12.79 -1.88 20.80
N PRO A 115 -14.04 -1.77 21.28
CA PRO A 115 -15.21 -2.38 20.66
C PRO A 115 -15.63 -1.60 19.41
N ALA A 116 -15.14 -2.03 18.25
CA ALA A 116 -15.79 -1.77 16.98
C ALA A 116 -16.70 -2.96 16.63
N GLY A 117 -17.81 -2.69 15.96
CA GLY A 117 -18.69 -3.75 15.44
C GLY A 117 -17.92 -4.68 14.50
N VAL A 118 -18.25 -5.97 14.50
CA VAL A 118 -17.59 -6.99 13.66
C VAL A 118 -17.60 -6.59 12.18
N GLU A 119 -18.69 -5.99 11.72
CA GLU A 119 -18.84 -5.49 10.34
C GLU A 119 -17.87 -4.35 10.03
N THR A 120 -17.71 -3.38 10.94
CA THR A 120 -16.77 -2.27 10.81
C THR A 120 -15.32 -2.78 10.81
N LEU A 121 -15.01 -3.76 11.66
CA LEU A 121 -13.69 -4.39 11.72
C LEU A 121 -13.37 -5.20 10.45
N ALA A 122 -14.33 -5.97 9.96
CA ALA A 122 -14.19 -6.73 8.72
C ALA A 122 -14.03 -5.78 7.52
N PHE A 123 -14.83 -4.71 7.46
CA PHE A 123 -14.74 -3.70 6.43
C PHE A 123 -13.38 -3.00 6.45
N ARG A 124 -12.90 -2.54 7.60
CA ARG A 124 -11.57 -1.92 7.74
C ARG A 124 -10.46 -2.86 7.29
N ALA A 125 -10.48 -4.12 7.73
CA ALA A 125 -9.46 -5.09 7.31
C ALA A 125 -9.44 -5.34 5.80
N LEU A 126 -10.63 -5.46 5.19
CA LEU A 126 -10.76 -5.70 3.76
C LEU A 126 -10.43 -4.47 2.90
N ALA A 127 -10.44 -3.27 3.49
CA ALA A 127 -10.40 -2.02 2.75
C ALA A 127 -9.11 -1.20 3.02
N SER A 128 -8.59 -1.21 4.25
CA SER A 128 -7.32 -0.56 4.62
C SER A 128 -6.14 -1.21 3.89
N VAL A 129 -6.01 -2.54 3.92
CA VAL A 129 -4.86 -3.20 3.27
C VAL A 129 -4.77 -2.87 1.78
N PRO A 130 -5.84 -3.00 0.97
CA PRO A 130 -5.78 -2.60 -0.43
C PRO A 130 -5.45 -1.12 -0.63
N LEU A 131 -6.03 -0.22 0.17
CA LEU A 131 -5.73 1.21 0.11
C LEU A 131 -4.24 1.48 0.33
N HIS A 132 -3.69 0.94 1.42
CA HIS A 132 -2.29 1.19 1.75
C HIS A 132 -1.34 0.53 0.74
N SER A 133 -1.65 -0.68 0.26
CA SER A 133 -0.90 -1.32 -0.82
C SER A 133 -0.91 -0.48 -2.11
N PHE A 134 -2.06 0.07 -2.48
CA PHE A 134 -2.18 0.97 -3.64
C PHE A 134 -1.28 2.20 -3.49
N CYS A 135 -1.45 2.94 -2.39
CA CYS A 135 -0.69 4.15 -2.13
C CYS A 135 0.81 3.85 -2.01
N GLY A 136 1.20 2.74 -1.37
CA GLY A 136 2.59 2.29 -1.31
C GLY A 136 3.17 2.03 -2.70
N GLY A 137 2.49 1.24 -3.52
CA GLY A 137 2.89 0.97 -4.91
C GLY A 137 3.07 2.25 -5.72
N GLY A 138 2.07 3.14 -5.71
CA GLY A 138 2.10 4.39 -6.44
C GLY A 138 3.23 5.33 -5.99
N LEU A 139 3.43 5.51 -4.68
CA LEU A 139 4.54 6.32 -4.15
C LEU A 139 5.92 5.74 -4.52
N GLY A 140 6.03 4.41 -4.64
CA GLY A 140 7.25 3.74 -5.09
C GLY A 140 7.59 4.00 -6.56
N THR A 141 6.59 4.28 -7.41
CA THR A 141 6.82 4.53 -8.85
C THR A 141 7.37 5.93 -9.18
N GLY A 142 7.33 6.89 -8.24
CA GLY A 142 7.99 8.18 -8.39
C GLY A 142 7.20 9.42 -7.96
N ARG A 143 7.72 10.60 -8.32
CA ARG A 143 7.20 11.91 -7.91
C ARG A 143 5.88 12.22 -8.63
N GLY A 144 4.89 12.67 -7.86
CA GLY A 144 3.56 13.06 -8.37
C GLY A 144 2.41 12.22 -7.82
N PHE A 145 2.71 11.07 -7.19
CA PHE A 145 1.68 10.21 -6.60
C PHE A 145 1.22 10.64 -5.20
N LEU A 146 2.01 11.46 -4.50
CA LEU A 146 1.70 11.89 -3.12
C LEU A 146 0.35 12.62 -2.99
N PRO A 147 0.00 13.60 -3.85
CA PRO A 147 -1.33 14.22 -3.81
C PRO A 147 -2.47 13.23 -4.06
N ILE A 148 -2.25 12.24 -4.93
CA ILE A 148 -3.23 11.19 -5.23
C ILE A 148 -3.41 10.30 -4.00
N ALA A 149 -2.32 9.84 -3.39
CA ALA A 149 -2.36 9.02 -2.18
C ALA A 149 -3.07 9.75 -1.03
N MET A 150 -2.76 11.03 -0.80
CA MET A 150 -3.40 11.87 0.21
C MET A 150 -4.91 12.04 -0.05
N GLY A 151 -5.30 12.46 -1.26
CA GLY A 151 -6.71 12.69 -1.60
C GLY A 151 -7.53 11.41 -1.51
N THR A 152 -6.93 10.30 -1.91
CA THR A 152 -7.55 8.98 -1.85
C THR A 152 -7.80 8.52 -0.42
N HIS A 153 -6.79 8.64 0.44
CA HIS A 153 -6.88 8.26 1.84
C HIS A 153 -7.87 9.19 2.60
N LEU A 154 -7.91 10.47 2.24
CA LEU A 154 -8.93 11.40 2.74
C LEU A 154 -10.35 10.94 2.39
N VAL A 155 -10.62 10.57 1.14
CA VAL A 155 -11.95 10.06 0.73
C VAL A 155 -12.31 8.78 1.49
N PHE A 156 -11.32 7.90 1.70
CA PHE A 156 -11.51 6.68 2.46
C PHE A 156 -11.91 6.96 3.92
N ASN A 157 -11.17 7.83 4.61
CA ASN A 157 -11.45 8.19 6.01
C ASN A 157 -12.71 9.04 6.14
N LEU A 158 -13.06 9.83 5.13
CA LEU A 158 -14.34 10.55 5.07
C LEU A 158 -15.52 9.58 5.02
N GLY A 159 -15.42 8.48 4.26
CA GLY A 159 -16.43 7.43 4.28
C GLY A 159 -16.62 6.83 5.68
N PHE A 160 -15.55 6.63 6.44
CA PHE A 160 -15.66 6.21 7.85
C PHE A 160 -16.28 7.26 8.76
N ALA A 161 -15.94 8.53 8.56
CA ALA A 161 -16.53 9.63 9.33
C ALA A 161 -18.04 9.76 9.07
N ILE A 162 -18.49 9.51 7.83
CA ILE A 162 -19.91 9.47 7.46
C ILE A 162 -20.61 8.27 8.13
N GLY A 163 -19.95 7.10 8.14
CA GLY A 163 -20.46 5.89 8.75
C GLY A 163 -21.66 5.26 8.02
N GLY A 164 -22.06 4.09 8.49
CA GLY A 164 -23.18 3.32 7.92
C GLY A 164 -22.99 2.95 6.45
N LEU A 165 -24.09 2.54 5.80
CA LEU A 165 -24.09 2.13 4.39
C LEU A 165 -23.59 3.24 3.42
N PRO A 166 -23.97 4.53 3.58
CA PRO A 166 -23.46 5.59 2.70
C PRO A 166 -21.95 5.77 2.84
N GLY A 167 -21.42 5.71 4.07
CA GLY A 167 -19.99 5.78 4.33
C GLY A 167 -19.22 4.63 3.68
N TYR A 168 -19.71 3.39 3.82
CA TYR A 168 -19.11 2.23 3.18
C TYR A 168 -19.15 2.31 1.65
N ALA A 169 -20.23 2.84 1.07
CA ALA A 169 -20.32 3.06 -0.37
C ALA A 169 -19.29 4.10 -0.86
N VAL A 170 -19.06 5.18 -0.10
CA VAL A 170 -18.02 6.18 -0.41
C VAL A 170 -16.62 5.54 -0.35
N SER A 171 -16.31 4.80 0.72
CA SER A 171 -15.01 4.14 0.88
C SER A 171 -14.77 3.06 -0.19
N LEU A 172 -15.79 2.23 -0.51
CA LEU A 172 -15.69 1.20 -1.55
C LEU A 172 -15.67 1.79 -2.97
N GLY A 173 -16.45 2.83 -3.23
CA GLY A 173 -16.45 3.53 -4.51
C GLY A 173 -15.08 4.16 -4.79
N GLY A 174 -14.49 4.79 -3.76
CA GLY A 174 -13.10 5.22 -3.78
C GLY A 174 -12.18 4.04 -4.11
N LEU A 175 -12.16 3.00 -3.27
CA LEU A 175 -11.33 1.80 -3.45
C LEU A 175 -11.47 1.10 -4.80
N GLY A 176 -12.67 1.02 -5.36
CA GLY A 176 -12.91 0.40 -6.66
C GLY A 176 -12.25 1.17 -7.80
N ILE A 177 -12.33 2.50 -7.76
CA ILE A 177 -11.64 3.38 -8.72
C ILE A 177 -10.11 3.23 -8.59
N LEU A 178 -9.60 3.13 -7.36
CA LEU A 178 -8.16 2.91 -7.11
C LEU A 178 -7.69 1.54 -7.53
N ALA A 179 -8.47 0.49 -7.28
CA ALA A 179 -8.12 -0.87 -7.66
C ALA A 179 -8.03 -0.99 -9.19
N GLY A 180 -8.95 -0.34 -9.91
CA GLY A 180 -8.88 -0.24 -11.37
C GLY A 180 -7.64 0.49 -11.86
N PHE A 181 -7.30 1.63 -11.24
CA PHE A 181 -6.09 2.40 -11.58
C PHE A 181 -4.79 1.66 -11.22
N TRP A 182 -4.73 1.03 -10.05
CA TRP A 182 -3.60 0.21 -9.63
C TRP A 182 -3.39 -0.98 -10.54
N LEU A 183 -4.47 -1.69 -10.87
CA LEU A 183 -4.43 -2.79 -11.82
C LEU A 183 -3.92 -2.29 -13.17
N ALA A 184 -4.38 -1.12 -13.65
CA ALA A 184 -3.84 -0.51 -14.86
C ALA A 184 -2.32 -0.24 -14.77
N LEU A 185 -1.81 0.26 -13.63
CA LEU A 185 -0.37 0.48 -13.42
C LEU A 185 0.44 -0.82 -13.40
N VAL A 186 -0.06 -1.84 -12.68
CA VAL A 186 0.55 -3.18 -12.64
C VAL A 186 0.53 -3.82 -14.03
N LEU A 187 -0.55 -3.62 -14.78
CA LEU A 187 -0.70 -4.17 -16.12
C LEU A 187 0.14 -3.43 -17.17
N ALA A 188 0.39 -2.13 -16.99
CA ALA A 188 1.16 -1.29 -17.89
C ALA A 188 2.68 -1.49 -17.76
N HIS A 189 3.17 -2.07 -16.67
CA HIS A 189 4.58 -2.47 -16.57
C HIS A 189 4.81 -3.82 -17.28
N PRO A 190 5.63 -3.85 -18.35
CA PRO A 190 5.90 -5.07 -19.10
C PRO A 190 6.59 -6.10 -18.21
N ALA A 191 6.27 -7.38 -18.42
CA ALA A 191 6.86 -8.45 -17.63
C ALA A 191 8.37 -8.53 -17.89
N PRO A 192 9.18 -8.98 -16.91
CA PRO A 192 10.60 -9.19 -17.12
C PRO A 192 10.84 -10.15 -18.30
N GLY A 193 11.40 -9.63 -19.40
CA GLY A 193 11.68 -10.39 -20.63
C GLY A 193 10.87 -9.98 -21.87
N GLU A 194 9.82 -9.15 -21.73
CA GLU A 194 9.02 -8.70 -22.89
C GLU A 194 9.67 -7.54 -23.67
N THR A 195 10.68 -6.88 -23.10
CA THR A 195 11.43 -5.78 -23.74
C THR A 195 12.77 -6.19 -24.34
N GLU A 196 13.21 -7.44 -24.17
CA GLU A 196 14.36 -7.95 -24.94
C GLU A 196 13.88 -8.24 -26.37
N ALA A 197 13.96 -7.23 -27.24
CA ALA A 197 13.97 -7.48 -28.66
C ALA A 197 15.01 -8.59 -28.93
N PRO A 198 14.67 -9.64 -29.69
CA PRO A 198 15.59 -10.74 -29.93
C PRO A 198 16.89 -10.15 -30.48
N SER A 199 17.99 -10.37 -29.74
CA SER A 199 19.32 -9.94 -30.16
C SER A 199 19.52 -10.38 -31.62
N PRO A 200 19.88 -9.45 -32.53
CA PRO A 200 20.07 -9.81 -33.93
C PRO A 200 21.06 -10.97 -34.00
N PRO A 201 20.81 -11.99 -34.84
CA PRO A 201 21.68 -13.15 -34.92
C PRO A 201 23.11 -12.68 -35.16
N LEU A 202 24.01 -13.07 -34.25
CA LEU A 202 25.44 -12.79 -34.37
C LEU A 202 25.88 -13.25 -35.75
N ARG A 203 26.19 -12.26 -36.62
CA ARG A 203 26.68 -12.50 -37.97
C ARG A 203 27.97 -13.30 -37.81
N LYS A 204 27.95 -14.60 -38.12
CA LYS A 204 29.16 -15.42 -38.14
C LYS A 204 30.14 -14.74 -39.08
N GLY A 205 31.21 -14.19 -38.52
CA GLY A 205 32.31 -13.64 -39.31
C GLY A 205 32.88 -14.73 -40.22
N PRO A 206 33.46 -14.36 -41.38
CA PRO A 206 34.07 -15.33 -42.28
C PRO A 206 35.12 -16.15 -41.53
N SER A 207 35.00 -17.47 -41.64
CA SER A 207 35.98 -18.41 -41.09
C SER A 207 37.36 -18.09 -41.69
N PRO A 208 38.42 -17.94 -40.89
CA PRO A 208 39.75 -17.78 -41.44
C PRO A 208 40.12 -19.09 -42.16
N GLU A 209 40.23 -19.00 -43.49
CA GLU A 209 40.86 -20.05 -44.29
C GLU A 209 42.31 -20.18 -43.82
N ARG A 210 42.66 -21.38 -43.36
CA ARG A 210 44.05 -21.72 -43.05
C ARG A 210 44.79 -21.88 -44.37
N THR A 211 45.61 -20.91 -44.71
CA THR A 211 46.72 -21.04 -45.67
C THR A 211 47.93 -21.64 -44.97
#